data_AF-A0A415MZE3-F1
#
_entry.id   AF-A0A415MZE3-F1
#
_cell.length_a   1.000
_cell.length_b   1.000
_cell.length_c   1.000
_cell.angle_alpha   90.00
_cell.angle_beta   90.00
_cell.angle_gamma   90.00
#
_symmetry.space_group_name_H-M   'P 1'
#
loop_
_entity.id
_entity.type
_entity.pdbx_description
1 polymer ?
#
loop_
_entity_poly.entity_id
_entity_poly.type
_entity_poly.pdbx_seq_one_letter_code
_entity_poly.pdbx_strand_id
1 'polypeptide(L)'
;MKKIENTALQMIAEASRCPDYGPDMVKSLMKKLDMNEKGFALLMNVAPSTVRLWTSGAAQPCGTAKRLMQIYETGPEIVGKIARGQLPADGRD
;
A
#
# COMPACT_ATOMS: atom_id res chain seq x y z
N MET A 1 36.14 -5.50 -8.05
CA MET A 1 35.14 -6.58 -7.89
C MET A 1 34.34 -6.35 -6.62
N LYS A 2 33.01 -6.36 -6.77
CA LYS A 2 31.88 -6.41 -5.80
C LYS A 2 32.02 -5.67 -4.46
N LYS A 3 31.43 -4.47 -4.39
CA LYS A 3 30.86 -3.91 -3.16
C LYS A 3 29.33 -3.90 -3.29
N ILE A 4 28.75 -5.08 -3.48
CA ILE A 4 27.30 -5.25 -3.46
C ILE A 4 27.04 -6.09 -2.23
N GLU A 5 26.59 -5.45 -1.17
CA GLU A 5 25.77 -6.02 -0.09
C GLU A 5 25.59 -4.94 0.99
N ASN A 6 24.90 -3.86 0.63
CA ASN A 6 24.08 -3.22 1.65
C ASN A 6 22.92 -4.19 1.87
N THR A 7 22.94 -4.90 2.98
CA THR A 7 21.90 -5.88 3.32
C THR A 7 20.53 -5.18 3.33
N ALA A 8 19.45 -5.93 3.05
CA ALA A 8 18.08 -5.37 3.09
C ALA A 8 17.79 -4.64 4.41
N LEU A 9 18.41 -5.10 5.51
CA LEU A 9 18.35 -4.46 6.81
C LEU A 9 18.93 -3.03 6.80
N GLN A 10 20.10 -2.81 6.19
CA GLN A 10 20.70 -1.47 6.08
C GLN A 10 19.86 -0.55 5.20
N MET A 11 19.37 -1.06 4.08
CA MET A 11 18.49 -0.29 3.19
C MET A 11 17.19 0.14 3.89
N ILE A 12 16.61 -0.74 4.72
CA ILE A 12 15.38 -0.44 5.48
C ILE A 12 15.68 0.48 6.67
N ALA A 13 16.83 0.34 7.32
CA ALA A 13 17.25 1.22 8.41
C ALA A 13 17.53 2.66 7.92
N GLU A 14 18.04 2.80 6.69
CA GLU A 14 18.29 4.08 6.03
C GLU A 14 17.05 4.65 5.32
N ALA A 15 16.02 3.83 5.11
CA ALA A 15 14.78 4.28 4.48
C ALA A 15 14.12 5.39 5.30
N SER A 16 13.49 6.34 4.61
CA SER A 16 12.69 7.37 5.26
C SER A 16 11.66 6.74 6.19
N ARG A 17 11.49 7.34 7.38
CA ARG A 17 10.52 6.86 8.36
C ARG A 17 9.15 6.74 7.69
N CYS A 18 8.47 5.64 8.00
CA CYS A 18 7.11 5.41 7.51
C CYS A 18 6.23 6.60 7.91
N PRO A 19 5.52 7.24 6.96
CA PRO A 19 4.66 8.36 7.27
C PRO A 19 3.55 7.98 8.24
N ASP A 20 3.13 8.95 9.07
CA ASP A 20 1.88 8.86 9.81
C ASP A 20 0.73 9.32 8.92
N TYR A 21 -0.03 8.35 8.41
CA TYR A 21 -1.16 8.60 7.52
C TYR A 21 -2.36 9.16 8.28
N GLY A 22 -2.45 10.49 8.33
CA GLY A 22 -3.65 11.19 8.78
C GLY A 22 -4.82 11.10 7.78
N PRO A 23 -6.03 11.54 8.18
CA PRO A 23 -7.25 11.40 7.37
C PRO A 23 -7.13 11.91 5.93
N ASP A 24 -6.51 13.07 5.74
CA ASP A 24 -6.37 13.70 4.42
C ASP A 24 -5.35 12.99 3.53
N MET A 25 -4.30 12.40 4.13
CA MET A 25 -3.34 11.57 3.40
C MET A 25 -4.00 10.28 2.92
N VAL A 26 -4.82 9.64 3.76
CA VAL A 26 -5.57 8.43 3.38
C VAL A 26 -6.53 8.75 2.23
N LYS A 27 -7.29 9.85 2.32
CA LYS A 27 -8.19 10.29 1.24
C LYS A 27 -7.43 10.62 -0.05
N SER A 28 -6.27 11.26 0.06
CA SER A 28 -5.43 11.61 -1.09
C SER A 28 -4.88 10.37 -1.78
N LEU A 29 -4.45 9.37 -1.01
CA LEU A 29 -4.00 8.08 -1.55
C LEU A 29 -5.15 7.35 -2.25
N MET A 30 -6.35 7.30 -1.65
CA MET A 30 -7.54 6.72 -2.28
C MET A 30 -7.84 7.39 -3.63
N LYS A 31 -7.79 8.73 -3.67
CA LYS A 31 -7.97 9.49 -4.91
C LYS A 31 -6.88 9.18 -5.95
N LYS A 32 -5.62 9.09 -5.51
CA LYS A 32 -4.48 8.75 -6.38
C LYS A 32 -4.62 7.36 -7.01
N LEU A 33 -5.19 6.41 -6.29
CA LEU A 33 -5.44 5.05 -6.77
C LEU A 33 -6.78 4.89 -7.50
N ASP A 34 -7.55 5.97 -7.65
CA ASP A 34 -8.92 5.96 -8.20
C ASP A 34 -9.86 4.96 -7.49
N MET A 35 -9.82 4.95 -6.16
CA MET A 35 -10.60 4.04 -5.32
C MET A 35 -11.58 4.76 -4.41
N ASN A 36 -12.76 4.18 -4.27
CA ASN A 36 -13.71 4.53 -3.21
C ASN A 36 -13.41 3.74 -1.92
N GLU A 37 -14.17 4.00 -0.84
CA GLU A 37 -14.01 3.33 0.46
C GLU A 37 -13.97 1.80 0.36
N LYS A 38 -14.87 1.21 -0.47
CA LYS A 38 -14.94 -0.24 -0.65
C LYS A 38 -13.73 -0.79 -1.40
N GLY A 39 -13.31 -0.14 -2.48
CA GLY A 39 -12.14 -0.55 -3.26
C GLY A 39 -10.86 -0.49 -2.43
N PHE A 40 -10.69 0.58 -1.66
CA PHE A 40 -9.54 0.72 -0.77
C PHE A 40 -9.56 -0.30 0.37
N ALA A 41 -10.73 -0.60 0.94
CA ALA A 41 -10.88 -1.64 1.95
C ALA A 41 -10.48 -3.03 1.43
N LEU A 42 -10.88 -3.37 0.19
CA LEU A 42 -10.47 -4.60 -0.48
C LEU A 42 -8.96 -4.66 -0.69
N LEU A 43 -8.36 -3.58 -1.22
CA LEU A 43 -6.91 -3.49 -1.40
C LEU A 43 -6.14 -3.70 -0.09
N MET A 44 -6.61 -3.04 0.97
CA MET A 44 -5.99 -3.09 2.30
C MET A 44 -6.32 -4.36 3.09
N ASN A 45 -7.20 -5.23 2.57
CA ASN A 45 -7.72 -6.42 3.25
C ASN A 45 -8.30 -6.12 4.65
N VAL A 46 -9.16 -5.11 4.73
CA VAL A 46 -9.85 -4.69 5.96
C VAL A 46 -11.35 -4.45 5.70
N ALA A 47 -12.14 -4.25 6.76
CA ALA A 47 -13.54 -3.86 6.60
C ALA A 47 -13.66 -2.39 6.12
N PRO A 48 -14.70 -2.03 5.33
CA PRO A 48 -14.95 -0.63 4.95
C PRO A 48 -15.09 0.32 6.14
N SER A 49 -15.63 -0.17 7.26
CA SER A 49 -15.72 0.60 8.51
C SER A 49 -14.35 1.01 9.04
N THR A 50 -13.32 0.16 8.88
CA THR A 50 -11.94 0.50 9.26
C THR A 50 -11.40 1.66 8.43
N VAL A 51 -11.64 1.65 7.11
CA VAL A 51 -11.26 2.76 6.22
C VAL A 51 -12.00 4.05 6.60
N ARG A 52 -13.28 3.94 6.99
CA ARG A 52 -14.05 5.08 7.48
C ARG A 52 -13.48 5.68 8.76
N LEU A 53 -13.04 4.84 9.71
CA LEU A 53 -12.37 5.32 10.92
C LEU A 53 -11.05 6.05 10.61
N TRP A 54 -10.28 5.57 9.64
CA TRP A 54 -9.06 6.25 9.20
C TRP A 54 -9.33 7.60 8.53
N THR A 55 -10.32 7.64 7.63
CA THR A 55 -10.69 8.85 6.88
C THR A 55 -11.48 9.87 7.71
N SER A 56 -12.06 9.47 8.84
CA SER A 56 -12.65 10.38 9.84
C SER A 56 -11.66 10.82 10.92
N GLY A 57 -10.53 10.11 11.07
CA GLY A 57 -9.56 10.34 12.14
C GLY A 57 -9.93 9.72 13.49
N ALA A 58 -11.03 8.96 13.56
CA ALA A 58 -11.44 8.25 14.77
C ALA A 58 -10.47 7.10 15.15
N ALA A 59 -9.72 6.57 14.18
CA ALA A 59 -8.62 5.65 14.43
C ALA A 59 -7.48 5.88 13.43
N GLN A 60 -6.28 5.45 13.78
CA GLN A 60 -5.11 5.51 12.90
C GLN A 60 -4.83 4.13 12.27
N PRO A 61 -4.27 4.06 11.05
CA PRO A 61 -3.77 2.80 10.50
C PRO A 61 -2.66 2.22 11.39
N CYS A 62 -2.62 0.90 11.55
CA CYS A 62 -1.52 0.24 12.26
C CYS A 62 -0.21 0.34 11.46
N GLY A 63 0.94 0.02 12.08
CA GLY A 63 2.25 0.14 11.44
C GLY A 63 2.35 -0.61 10.10
N THR A 64 1.79 -1.82 10.03
CA THR A 64 1.73 -2.60 8.78
C THR A 64 0.88 -1.92 7.71
N ALA A 65 -0.29 -1.38 8.10
CA ALA A 65 -1.16 -0.65 7.17
C ALA A 65 -0.47 0.61 6.63
N LYS A 66 0.22 1.38 7.49
CA LYS A 66 1.01 2.55 7.06
C LYS A 66 2.10 2.15 6.07
N ARG A 67 2.79 1.03 6.30
CA ARG A 67 3.82 0.55 5.37
C ARG A 67 3.24 0.14 4.02
N LEU A 68 2.09 -0.53 3.99
CA LEU A 68 1.39 -0.86 2.74
C LEU A 68 0.94 0.41 2.01
N MET A 69 0.38 1.39 2.73
CA MET A 69 0.01 2.69 2.16
C MET A 69 1.22 3.38 1.52
N GLN A 70 2.39 3.35 2.18
CA GLN A 70 3.64 3.88 1.61
C GLN A 70 4.06 3.13 0.34
N ILE A 71 3.93 1.80 0.30
CA ILE A 71 4.20 1.02 -0.90
C ILE A 71 3.26 1.42 -2.05
N TYR A 72 1.95 1.53 -1.79
CA TYR A 72 0.99 1.95 -2.82
C TYR A 72 1.16 3.40 -3.27
N GLU A 73 1.60 4.28 -2.36
CA GLU A 73 1.88 5.68 -2.68
C GLU A 73 3.13 5.81 -3.55
N THR A 74 4.18 5.05 -3.26
CA THR A 74 5.46 5.09 -3.99
C THR A 74 5.45 4.28 -5.29
N GLY A 75 4.68 3.19 -5.34
CA GLY A 75 4.57 2.27 -6.47
C GLY A 75 3.13 1.79 -6.71
N PRO A 76 2.22 2.65 -7.21
CA PRO A 76 0.81 2.30 -7.41
C PRO A 76 0.60 1.13 -8.40
N GLU A 77 1.54 0.87 -9.29
CA GLU A 77 1.50 -0.25 -10.24
C GLU A 77 1.44 -1.63 -9.58
N ILE A 78 1.86 -1.75 -8.32
CA ILE A 78 1.76 -2.99 -7.54
C ILE A 78 0.31 -3.45 -7.36
N VAL A 79 -0.65 -2.53 -7.35
CA VAL A 79 -2.08 -2.85 -7.24
C VAL A 79 -2.52 -3.71 -8.43
N GLY A 80 -2.03 -3.40 -9.63
CA GLY A 80 -2.29 -4.18 -10.83
C GLY A 80 -1.74 -5.61 -10.78
N LYS A 81 -0.65 -5.84 -10.03
CA LYS A 81 -0.07 -7.18 -9.81
C LYS A 81 -0.90 -8.02 -8.83
N ILE A 82 -1.61 -7.37 -7.90
CA ILE A 82 -2.53 -8.05 -6.97
C ILE A 82 -3.84 -8.41 -7.70
N ALA A 83 -4.36 -7.48 -8.53
CA ALA A 83 -5.61 -7.67 -9.28
C ALA A 83 -5.49 -8.74 -10.37
N ARG A 84 -4.33 -8.82 -11.02
CA ARG A 84 -3.96 -9.96 -11.88
C ARG A 84 -3.54 -11.12 -10.98
N GLY A 85 -4.50 -11.79 -10.34
CA GLY A 85 -4.23 -13.16 -9.89
C GLY A 85 -3.55 -13.89 -11.03
N GLN A 86 -2.45 -14.61 -10.77
CA GLN A 86 -1.63 -15.33 -11.76
C GLN A 86 -2.52 -15.85 -12.89
N LEU A 87 -2.64 -15.09 -13.98
CA LEU A 87 -3.22 -15.61 -15.20
C LEU A 87 -2.18 -16.63 -15.66
N PRO A 88 -2.52 -17.92 -15.81
CA PRO A 88 -1.60 -18.86 -16.41
C PRO A 88 -1.16 -18.24 -17.73
N ALA A 89 0.15 -18.08 -17.89
CA ALA A 89 0.73 -17.84 -19.20
C ALA A 89 0.52 -19.13 -20.01
N ASP A 90 -0.67 -19.33 -20.53
CA ASP A 90 -0.94 -20.40 -21.47
C ASP A 90 -1.88 -19.87 -22.53
N GLY A 91 -1.25 -19.27 -23.54
CA GLY A 91 -1.82 -19.28 -24.87
C GLY A 91 -1.90 -20.75 -25.29
N ARG A 92 -3.12 -21.23 -25.49
CA ARG A 92 -3.35 -22.37 -26.35
C ARG A 92 -4.16 -21.89 -27.54
N ASP A 93 -3.53 -22.14 -28.69
CA ASP A 93 -4.04 -21.96 -30.05
C ASP A 93 -5.41 -22.62 -30.26
#